data_AF-A0AAN9FUF5-F1
#
_entry.id   AF-A0AAN9FUF5-F1
#
_cell.length_a   1.000
_cell.length_b   1.000
_cell.length_c   1.000
_cell.angle_alpha   90.00
_cell.angle_beta   90.00
_cell.angle_gamma   90.00
#
_symmetry.space_group_name_H-M   'P 1'
#
loop_
_entity.id
_entity.type
_entity.pdbx_description
1 polymer ?
#
loop_
_entity_poly.entity_id
_entity_poly.type
_entity_poly.pdbx_seq_one_letter_code
_entity_poly.pdbx_strand_id
1 'polypeptide(L)'
;MLGEDDRMACSKAKLLLARYSEDSAISEANVIKQFYRDACEMYKQWEDGHFHLAMYYDRLLSSMEKKEKPWEWINHIVQSFGKSMQYGCRHVYQSMPRMLALWLEFGTRVSELASKDDSTKQTKSKKTSYEVLREKLLNLNGIIGMFTVICLKMIYCTLVDCD
;
A
#
# COMPACT_ATOMS: atom_id res chain seq x y z
N MET A 1 3.07 -20.23 25.72
CA MET A 1 3.34 -19.89 24.31
C MET A 1 2.02 -20.07 23.57
N LEU A 2 1.43 -19.01 23.02
CA LEU A 2 0.18 -19.11 22.26
C LEU A 2 0.41 -19.92 20.98
N GLY A 3 -0.46 -20.89 20.70
CA GLY A 3 -0.41 -21.69 19.48
C GLY A 3 -0.43 -20.82 18.23
N GLU A 4 0.08 -21.31 17.11
CA GLU A 4 -0.03 -20.58 15.83
C GLU A 4 -1.49 -20.34 15.45
N ASP A 5 -2.37 -21.30 15.78
CA ASP A 5 -3.82 -21.19 15.61
C ASP A 5 -4.43 -20.09 16.51
N ASP A 6 -3.99 -19.98 17.77
CA ASP A 6 -4.45 -18.92 18.68
C ASP A 6 -4.03 -17.53 18.17
N ARG A 7 -2.81 -17.42 17.62
CA ARG A 7 -2.30 -16.16 17.04
C ARG A 7 -3.09 -15.78 15.79
N MET A 8 -3.45 -16.75 14.96
CA MET A 8 -4.31 -16.51 13.79
C MET A 8 -5.72 -16.08 14.22
N ALA A 9 -6.32 -16.75 15.21
CA ALA A 9 -7.63 -16.41 15.74
C ALA A 9 -7.65 -15.01 16.36
N CYS A 10 -6.64 -14.64 17.15
CA CYS A 10 -6.47 -13.30 17.70
C CYS A 10 -6.32 -12.24 16.60
N SER A 11 -5.55 -12.53 15.54
CA SER A 11 -5.35 -11.60 14.43
C SER A 11 -6.65 -11.36 13.66
N LYS A 12 -7.43 -12.43 13.40
CA LYS A 12 -8.76 -12.34 12.78
C LYS A 12 -9.75 -11.56 13.65
N ALA A 13 -9.76 -11.80 14.96
CA ALA A 13 -10.60 -11.06 15.89
C ALA A 13 -10.27 -9.56 15.90
N LYS A 14 -8.99 -9.20 15.91
CA LYS A 14 -8.55 -7.79 15.80
C LYS A 14 -8.95 -7.15 14.46
N LEU A 15 -8.85 -7.90 13.36
CA LEU A 15 -9.31 -7.41 12.05
C LEU A 15 -10.82 -7.11 12.06
N LEU A 16 -11.61 -8.01 12.64
CA LEU A 16 -13.06 -7.82 12.77
C LEU A 16 -13.38 -6.61 13.65
N LEU A 17 -12.66 -6.43 14.76
CA LEU A 17 -12.79 -5.26 15.62
C LEU A 17 -12.50 -3.97 14.83
N ALA A 18 -11.43 -3.94 14.06
CA ALA A 18 -11.06 -2.78 13.26
C ALA A 18 -12.13 -2.41 12.22
N ARG A 19 -12.73 -3.40 11.54
CA ARG A 19 -13.85 -3.19 10.61
C ARG A 19 -15.10 -2.67 11.30
N TYR A 20 -15.45 -3.26 12.44
CA TYR A 20 -16.62 -2.80 13.20
C TYR A 20 -16.44 -1.36 13.70
N SER A 21 -15.23 -1.00 14.15
CA SER A 21 -14.88 0.36 14.53
C SER A 21 -14.94 1.35 13.36
N GLU A 22 -14.58 0.91 12.15
CA GLU A 22 -14.74 1.69 10.91
C GLU A 22 -16.22 1.93 10.60
N ASP A 23 -17.03 0.86 10.57
CA ASP A 23 -18.46 0.93 10.25
C ASP A 23 -19.27 1.73 11.26
N SER A 24 -18.87 1.66 12.53
CA SER A 24 -19.56 2.38 13.61
C SER A 24 -19.20 3.86 13.65
N ALA A 25 -18.10 4.29 13.01
CA ALA A 25 -17.52 5.64 13.09
C ALA A 25 -17.27 6.15 14.53
N ILE A 26 -17.25 5.25 15.53
CA ILE A 26 -17.12 5.59 16.96
C ILE A 26 -15.67 5.97 17.30
N SER A 27 -14.70 5.52 16.49
CA SER A 27 -13.27 5.67 16.76
C SER A 27 -12.56 6.51 15.71
N GLU A 28 -11.58 7.28 16.15
CA GLU A 28 -10.74 8.07 15.26
C GLU A 28 -9.94 7.17 14.31
N ALA A 29 -9.68 7.65 13.09
CA ALA A 29 -8.94 6.94 12.06
C ALA A 29 -7.56 6.45 12.53
N ASN A 30 -6.93 7.13 13.51
CA ASN A 30 -5.66 6.73 14.09
C ASN A 30 -5.76 5.49 14.98
N VAL A 31 -6.86 5.32 15.73
CA VAL A 31 -7.10 4.13 16.56
C VAL A 31 -7.35 2.91 15.66
N ILE A 32 -8.12 3.10 14.60
CA ILE A 32 -8.39 2.05 13.60
C ILE A 32 -7.08 1.59 12.92
N LYS A 33 -6.18 2.52 12.57
CA LYS A 33 -4.84 2.17 12.04
C LYS A 33 -4.07 1.26 12.99
N GLN A 34 -4.10 1.58 14.29
CA GLN A 34 -3.38 0.81 15.29
C GLN A 34 -3.93 -0.61 15.38
N PHE A 35 -5.25 -0.81 15.34
CA PHE A 35 -5.84 -2.15 15.35
C PHE A 35 -5.44 -2.99 14.14
N TYR A 36 -5.42 -2.42 12.93
CA TYR A 36 -4.93 -3.14 11.75
C TYR A 36 -3.43 -3.44 11.83
N ARG A 37 -2.62 -2.51 12.34
CA ARG A 37 -1.18 -2.72 12.55
C ARG A 37 -0.91 -3.85 13.54
N ASP A 38 -1.62 -3.85 14.67
CA ASP A 38 -1.51 -4.87 15.70
C ASP A 38 -1.93 -6.24 15.16
N ALA A 39 -2.97 -6.30 14.31
CA ALA A 39 -3.38 -7.54 13.66
C ALA A 39 -2.28 -8.10 12.73
N CYS A 40 -1.61 -7.24 11.96
CA CYS A 40 -0.48 -7.63 11.10
C CYS A 40 0.77 -8.03 11.90
N GLU A 41 1.00 -7.45 13.09
CA GLU A 41 2.14 -7.79 13.93
C GLU A 41 1.97 -9.13 14.65
N MET A 42 0.73 -9.49 15.01
CA MET A 42 0.41 -10.78 15.64
C MET A 42 0.61 -11.96 14.68
N TYR A 43 0.34 -11.80 13.39
CA TYR A 43 0.60 -12.81 12.38
C TYR A 43 1.17 -12.19 11.09
N LYS A 44 2.50 -12.19 10.99
CA LYS A 44 3.24 -11.54 9.89
C LYS A 44 3.06 -12.21 8.52
N GLN A 45 2.69 -13.48 8.48
CA GLN A 45 2.51 -14.24 7.23
C GLN A 45 1.06 -14.18 6.70
N TRP A 46 0.19 -13.33 7.25
CA TRP A 46 -1.22 -13.33 6.88
C TRP A 46 -1.44 -12.39 5.68
N GLU A 47 -1.83 -12.99 4.55
CA GLU A 47 -2.18 -12.26 3.32
C GLU A 47 -3.31 -11.24 3.57
N ASP A 48 -4.45 -11.69 4.11
CA ASP A 48 -5.67 -10.86 4.20
C ASP A 48 -5.47 -9.68 5.16
N GLY A 49 -4.68 -9.85 6.22
CA GLY A 49 -4.37 -8.78 7.17
C GLY A 49 -3.66 -7.61 6.49
N HIS A 50 -2.62 -7.91 5.70
CA HIS A 50 -1.89 -6.90 4.94
C HIS A 50 -2.75 -6.27 3.83
N PHE A 51 -3.59 -7.07 3.17
CA PHE A 51 -4.52 -6.59 2.15
C PHE A 51 -5.52 -5.59 2.73
N HIS A 52 -6.18 -5.93 3.84
CA HIS A 52 -7.16 -5.07 4.48
C HIS A 52 -6.54 -3.81 5.10
N LEU A 53 -5.33 -3.90 5.65
CA LEU A 53 -4.57 -2.72 6.08
C LEU A 53 -4.32 -1.77 4.89
N ALA A 54 -3.86 -2.30 3.76
CA ALA A 54 -3.58 -1.50 2.56
C ALA A 54 -4.87 -0.87 1.99
N MET A 55 -5.98 -1.60 1.96
CA MET A 55 -7.30 -1.10 1.56
C MET A 55 -7.81 0.01 2.47
N TYR A 56 -7.62 -0.11 3.78
CA TYR A 56 -7.99 0.94 4.73
C TYR A 56 -7.18 2.23 4.48
N TYR A 57 -5.86 2.11 4.28
CA TYR A 57 -5.03 3.27 3.91
C TYR A 57 -5.44 3.86 2.57
N ASP A 58 -5.83 3.05 1.59
CA ASP A 58 -6.30 3.50 0.28
C ASP A 58 -7.65 4.25 0.35
N ARG A 59 -8.58 3.81 1.20
CA ARG A 59 -9.81 4.55 1.51
C ARG A 59 -9.52 5.88 2.18
N LEU A 60 -8.63 5.87 3.17
CA LEU A 60 -8.22 7.08 3.88
C LEU A 60 -7.52 8.06 2.92
N LEU A 61 -6.68 7.55 2.02
CA LEU A 61 -6.04 8.33 0.96
C LEU A 61 -7.07 8.91 -0.03
N SER A 62 -8.15 8.19 -0.30
CA SER A 62 -9.25 8.65 -1.17
C SER A 62 -10.11 9.71 -0.47
N SER A 63 -10.22 9.67 0.86
CA SER A 63 -10.89 10.69 1.68
C SER A 63 -10.05 11.95 1.87
N MET A 64 -8.73 11.89 1.66
CA MET A 64 -7.83 13.05 1.75
C MET A 64 -7.79 13.83 0.42
N GLU A 65 -7.75 15.16 0.50
CA GLU A 65 -7.70 16.02 -0.68
C GLU A 65 -6.43 15.80 -1.53
N LYS A 66 -6.57 15.91 -2.86
CA LYS A 66 -5.55 15.55 -3.85
C LYS A 66 -4.19 16.26 -3.67
N LYS A 67 -4.14 17.42 -3.01
CA LYS A 67 -2.94 18.26 -2.86
C LYS A 67 -2.02 17.87 -1.69
N GLU A 68 -2.52 17.15 -0.70
CA GLU A 68 -1.77 16.75 0.49
C GLU A 68 -1.80 15.23 0.67
N LYS A 69 -1.56 14.47 -0.40
CA LYS A 69 -1.27 13.03 -0.25
C LYS A 69 0.22 12.89 0.07
N PRO A 70 0.63 12.74 1.34
CA PRO A 70 2.03 12.52 1.67
C PRO A 70 2.51 11.22 1.02
N TRP A 71 3.67 11.31 0.37
CA TRP A 71 4.36 10.17 -0.24
C TRP A 71 4.49 8.97 0.70
N GLU A 72 4.70 9.22 1.99
CA GLU A 72 4.89 8.19 3.00
C GLU A 72 3.72 7.21 3.06
N TRP A 73 2.50 7.70 2.82
CA TRP A 73 1.28 6.91 2.87
C TRP A 73 1.14 6.05 1.61
N ILE A 74 1.43 6.61 0.43
CA ILE A 74 1.46 5.87 -0.82
C ILE A 74 2.52 4.76 -0.74
N ASN A 75 3.71 5.09 -0.22
CA ASN A 75 4.78 4.11 -0.04
C ASN A 75 4.36 2.99 0.94
N HIS A 76 3.69 3.34 2.04
CA HIS A 76 3.13 2.34 2.96
C HIS A 76 2.08 1.45 2.31
N ILE A 77 1.19 2.02 1.49
CA ILE A 77 0.16 1.25 0.76
C ILE A 77 0.84 0.28 -0.22
N VAL A 78 1.76 0.77 -1.05
CA VAL A 78 2.44 -0.05 -2.06
C VAL A 78 3.28 -1.16 -1.41
N GLN A 79 4.01 -0.86 -0.33
CA GLN A 79 4.75 -1.87 0.43
C GLN A 79 3.82 -2.90 1.08
N SER A 80 2.66 -2.48 1.58
CA SER A 80 1.71 -3.38 2.25
C SER A 80 1.00 -4.30 1.25
N PHE A 81 0.59 -3.77 0.09
CA PHE A 81 0.10 -4.59 -1.01
C PHE A 81 1.18 -5.55 -1.53
N GLY A 82 2.42 -5.07 -1.66
CA GLY A 82 3.58 -5.89 -1.99
C GLY A 82 3.78 -7.09 -1.06
N LYS A 83 3.76 -6.84 0.25
CA LYS A 83 3.86 -7.89 1.28
C LYS A 83 2.68 -8.84 1.25
N SER A 84 1.45 -8.31 1.12
CA SER A 84 0.26 -9.15 0.99
C SER A 84 0.39 -10.12 -0.18
N MET A 85 0.78 -9.62 -1.36
CA MET A 85 1.01 -10.45 -2.55
C MET A 85 2.14 -11.46 -2.35
N GLN A 86 3.19 -11.14 -1.58
CA GLN A 86 4.27 -12.09 -1.29
C GLN A 86 3.80 -13.28 -0.44
N TYR A 87 2.82 -13.08 0.44
CA TYR A 87 2.32 -14.12 1.34
C TYR A 87 1.13 -14.89 0.76
N GLY A 88 0.44 -14.37 -0.25
CA GLY A 88 -0.60 -15.12 -0.94
C GLY A 88 -1.14 -14.44 -2.19
N CYS A 89 -1.81 -15.24 -3.02
CA CYS A 89 -2.23 -14.85 -4.37
C CYS A 89 -3.72 -14.50 -4.50
N ARG A 90 -4.50 -14.59 -3.42
CA ARG A 90 -5.96 -14.47 -3.45
C ARG A 90 -6.43 -13.08 -3.86
N HIS A 91 -5.66 -12.03 -3.51
CA HIS A 91 -6.01 -10.64 -3.80
C HIS A 91 -5.10 -9.95 -4.82
N VAL A 92 -4.25 -10.70 -5.54
CA VAL A 92 -3.31 -10.12 -6.52
C VAL A 92 -4.05 -9.31 -7.59
N TYR A 93 -5.17 -9.82 -8.11
CA TYR A 93 -5.96 -9.14 -9.13
C TYR A 93 -6.62 -7.84 -8.66
N GLN A 94 -6.80 -7.63 -7.35
CA GLN A 94 -7.31 -6.37 -6.82
C GLN A 94 -6.16 -5.43 -6.43
N SER A 95 -5.11 -5.98 -5.82
CA SER A 95 -3.95 -5.23 -5.30
C SER A 95 -3.08 -4.68 -6.41
N MET A 96 -2.80 -5.48 -7.45
CA MET A 96 -1.92 -5.12 -8.55
C MET A 96 -2.44 -3.93 -9.37
N PRO A 97 -3.67 -3.92 -9.92
CA PRO A 97 -4.15 -2.76 -10.67
C PRO A 97 -4.24 -1.51 -9.80
N ARG A 98 -4.57 -1.63 -8.51
CA ARG A 98 -4.62 -0.48 -7.58
C ARG A 98 -3.23 0.09 -7.33
N MET A 99 -2.23 -0.76 -7.11
CA MET A 99 -0.83 -0.37 -6.94
C MET A 99 -0.29 0.34 -8.18
N LEU A 100 -0.58 -0.18 -9.38
CA LEU A 100 -0.22 0.45 -10.65
C LEU A 100 -0.93 1.79 -10.86
N ALA A 101 -2.21 1.90 -10.50
CA ALA A 101 -2.94 3.15 -10.56
C ALA A 101 -2.32 4.23 -9.66
N LEU A 102 -1.98 3.88 -8.40
CA LEU A 102 -1.31 4.80 -7.47
C LEU A 102 0.07 5.24 -7.98
N TRP A 103 0.80 4.32 -8.60
CA TRP A 103 2.08 4.64 -9.24
C TRP A 103 1.91 5.58 -10.44
N LEU A 104 0.92 5.34 -11.31
CA LEU A 104 0.61 6.20 -12.44
C LEU A 104 0.16 7.61 -11.99
N GLU A 105 -0.69 7.70 -10.97
CA GLU A 105 -1.08 8.98 -10.35
C GLU A 105 0.14 9.77 -9.82
N PHE A 106 1.19 9.07 -9.39
CA PHE A 106 2.42 9.70 -8.95
C PHE A 106 3.29 10.15 -10.13
N GLY A 107 3.39 9.33 -11.18
CA GLY A 107 4.08 9.69 -12.42
C GLY A 107 3.50 10.92 -13.10
N THR A 108 2.17 11.05 -13.13
CA THR A 108 1.50 12.24 -13.68
C THR A 108 1.80 13.49 -12.86
N ARG A 109 1.80 13.42 -11.52
CA ARG A 109 2.20 14.55 -10.65
C ARG A 109 3.63 15.01 -10.89
N VAL A 110 4.57 14.07 -11.06
CA VAL A 110 5.97 14.39 -11.36
C VAL A 110 6.08 15.03 -12.74
N SER A 111 5.34 14.54 -13.73
CA SER A 111 5.29 15.10 -15.09
C SER A 111 4.69 16.51 -15.12
N GLU A 112 3.61 16.77 -14.38
CA GLU A 112 3.01 18.10 -14.24
C GLU A 112 3.98 19.10 -13.62
N LEU A 113 4.72 18.69 -12.59
CA LEU A 113 5.74 19.54 -11.97
C LEU A 113 6.90 19.83 -12.93
N ALA A 114 7.30 18.86 -13.77
CA ALA A 114 8.31 19.07 -14.81
C ALA A 114 7.85 20.06 -15.89
N SER A 115 6.58 19.98 -16.33
CA SER A 115 6.04 20.86 -17.38
C SER A 115 5.86 22.33 -16.95
N LYS A 116 5.68 22.59 -15.65
CA LYS A 116 5.51 23.94 -15.08
C LYS A 116 6.82 24.70 -14.85
N ASP A 117 7.98 24.07 -15.06
CA ASP A 117 9.30 24.67 -14.85
C ASP A 117 9.65 25.70 -15.95
N ASP A 118 9.01 25.63 -17.12
CA ASP A 118 9.35 26.47 -18.29
C ASP A 118 8.71 27.88 -18.25
N SER A 119 7.70 28.10 -17.40
CA SER A 119 6.84 29.32 -17.47
C SER A 119 7.12 30.39 -16.41
N THR A 120 7.81 30.09 -15.31
CA THR A 120 7.95 31.07 -14.21
C THR A 120 9.31 30.99 -13.53
N LYS A 121 10.14 32.01 -13.76
CA LYS A 121 11.36 32.31 -12.97
C LYS A 121 10.99 32.55 -11.49
N GLN A 122 10.83 31.49 -10.69
CA GLN A 122 10.79 31.58 -9.24
C GLN A 122 11.05 30.22 -8.56
N THR A 123 12.09 30.22 -7.71
CA THR A 123 12.33 29.42 -6.49
C THR A 123 13.08 28.08 -6.58
N LYS A 124 14.35 28.12 -6.11
CA LYS A 124 15.24 27.00 -5.74
C LYS A 124 14.59 25.92 -4.85
N SER A 125 13.48 26.23 -4.16
CA SER A 125 12.78 25.33 -3.23
C SER A 125 11.93 24.25 -3.95
N LYS A 126 11.37 24.54 -5.15
CA LYS A 126 10.61 23.55 -5.93
C LYS A 126 11.50 22.50 -6.61
N LYS A 127 12.75 22.87 -6.94
CA LYS A 127 13.75 22.00 -7.57
C LYS A 127 14.13 20.82 -6.67
N THR A 128 14.32 21.06 -5.38
CA THR A 128 14.56 20.01 -4.37
C THR A 128 13.36 19.08 -4.19
N SER A 129 12.13 19.60 -4.30
CA SER A 129 10.92 18.78 -4.19
C SER A 129 10.75 17.82 -5.38
N TYR A 130 11.04 18.27 -6.60
CA TYR A 130 11.04 17.43 -7.80
C TYR A 130 12.11 16.33 -7.75
N GLU A 131 13.33 16.64 -7.31
CA GLU A 131 14.40 15.63 -7.19
C GLU A 131 14.06 14.56 -6.14
N VAL A 132 13.52 14.97 -4.98
CA VAL A 132 13.04 14.05 -3.94
C VAL A 132 11.88 13.19 -4.46
N LEU A 133 10.94 13.75 -5.23
CA LEU A 133 9.85 12.98 -5.84
C LEU A 133 10.37 12.00 -6.90
N ARG A 134 11.43 12.35 -7.64
CA ARG A 134 12.05 11.49 -8.66
C ARG A 134 12.80 10.32 -8.04
N GLU A 135 13.53 10.53 -6.95
CA GLU A 135 14.15 9.48 -6.15
C GLU A 135 13.10 8.52 -5.57
N LYS A 136 12.01 9.07 -5.05
CA LYS A 136 10.83 8.33 -4.58
C LYS A 136 10.22 7.47 -5.68
N LEU A 137 10.07 7.99 -6.90
CA LEU A 137 9.57 7.26 -8.06
C LEU A 137 10.50 6.10 -8.45
N LEU A 138 11.82 6.30 -8.40
CA LEU A 138 12.81 5.25 -8.67
C LEU A 138 12.75 4.13 -7.62
N ASN A 139 12.59 4.48 -6.34
CA ASN A 139 12.37 3.50 -5.28
C ASN A 139 11.07 2.69 -5.52
N LEU A 140 9.98 3.36 -5.93
CA LEU A 140 8.75 2.66 -6.33
C LEU A 140 8.97 1.75 -7.54
N ASN A 141 9.71 2.18 -8.55
CA ASN A 141 10.01 1.36 -9.72
C ASN A 141 10.79 0.10 -9.34
N GLY A 142 11.76 0.21 -8.44
CA GLY A 142 12.51 -0.94 -7.92
C GLY A 142 11.59 -1.92 -7.17
N ILE A 143 10.72 -1.38 -6.31
CA ILE A 143 9.76 -2.17 -5.53
C ILE A 143 8.75 -2.88 -6.46
N ILE A 144 8.11 -2.14 -7.36
CA ILE A 144 7.14 -2.68 -8.33
C ILE A 144 7.82 -3.67 -9.27
N GLY A 145 9.05 -3.40 -9.73
CA GLY A 145 9.83 -4.32 -10.55
C GLY A 145 10.10 -5.64 -9.83
N MET A 146 10.55 -5.61 -8.58
CA MET A 146 10.73 -6.83 -7.77
C MET A 146 9.40 -7.58 -7.58
N PHE A 147 8.31 -6.87 -7.32
CA PHE A 147 7.00 -7.50 -7.17
C PHE A 147 6.41 -8.03 -8.48
N THR A 148 6.75 -7.45 -9.63
CA THR A 148 6.33 -7.94 -10.94
C THR A 148 7.02 -9.25 -11.27
N VAL A 149 8.31 -9.38 -10.95
CA VAL A 149 9.08 -10.64 -11.05
C VAL A 149 8.53 -11.70 -10.08
N ILE A 150 8.20 -11.32 -8.84
CA ILE A 150 7.57 -12.22 -7.87
C ILE A 150 6.17 -12.66 -8.34
N CYS A 151 5.36 -11.74 -8.87
CA CYS A 151 4.04 -12.07 -9.42
C CYS A 151 4.14 -12.97 -10.65
N LEU A 152 5.06 -12.71 -11.59
CA LEU A 152 5.33 -13.61 -12.73
C LEU A 152 5.76 -15.00 -12.25
N LYS A 153 6.63 -15.08 -11.25
CA LYS A 153 7.08 -16.36 -10.67
C LYS A 153 5.96 -17.09 -9.93
N MET A 154 5.09 -16.37 -9.21
CA MET A 154 3.94 -16.96 -8.54
C MET A 154 2.85 -17.38 -9.53
N ILE A 155 2.55 -16.59 -10.56
CA ILE A 155 1.63 -16.97 -11.63
C ILE A 155 2.15 -18.23 -12.35
N TYR A 156 3.45 -18.30 -12.62
CA TYR A 156 4.08 -19.49 -13.19
C TYR A 156 3.98 -20.70 -12.25
N CYS A 157 4.24 -20.56 -10.94
CA CYS A 157 4.01 -21.63 -9.97
C CYS A 157 2.55 -22.07 -9.90
N THR A 158 1.59 -21.13 -9.85
CA THR A 158 0.16 -21.46 -9.79
C THR A 158 -0.34 -22.16 -11.06
N LEU A 159 0.28 -21.89 -12.21
CA LEU A 159 0.03 -22.58 -13.48
C LEU A 159 0.70 -23.96 -13.55
N VAL A 160 1.86 -24.14 -12.93
CA VAL A 160 2.63 -25.41 -12.92
C VAL A 160 2.10 -26.40 -11.88
N ASP A 161 1.54 -25.93 -10.76
CA ASP A 161 0.88 -26.79 -9.76
C ASP A 161 -0.57 -27.20 -10.15
N CYS A 162 -0.98 -26.94 -11.41
CA CYS A 162 -2.29 -27.32 -11.97
C CYS A 162 -2.25 -28.46 -13.00
N ASP A 163 -1.10 -29.13 -13.17
CA ASP A 163 -0.93 -30.40 -13.91
C ASP A 163 -0.49 -31.52 -12.94
#